data_AF-A0A0F3GR00-F1
#
_entry.id   AF-A0A0F3GR00-F1
#
_cell.length_a   1.000
_cell.length_b   1.000
_cell.length_c   1.000
_cell.angle_alpha   90.00
_cell.angle_beta   90.00
_cell.angle_gamma   90.00
#
_symmetry.space_group_name_H-M   'P 1'
#
loop_
_entity.id
_entity.type
_entity.pdbx_description
1 polymer ?
#
loop_
_entity_poly.entity_id
_entity_poly.type
_entity_poly.pdbx_seq_one_letter_code
_entity_poly.pdbx_strand_id
1 'polypeptide(L)'
;ESTWNKEEFERYEYWQIRMQIDKGAIETSFDEGKIEGKAEGLIEGERKGLLEGERKGLLEGERKGLLEGERKGLIKGLIEGIEVVLEVKYGDKGTALMDGVRRLETVEDLDEFKGLLKKSTSVDELWGYLKKT
;
A
#
# COMPACT_ATOMS: atom_id res chain seq x y z
N GLU A 1 -59.52 49.21 26.96
CA GLU A 1 -59.07 49.77 25.67
C GLU A 1 -57.56 49.93 25.72
N SER A 2 -56.85 49.61 24.63
CA SER A 2 -55.39 49.75 24.60
C SER A 2 -55.04 51.24 24.71
N THR A 3 -54.14 51.61 25.62
CA THR A 3 -53.77 53.00 25.94
C THR A 3 -52.77 53.62 24.96
N TRP A 4 -52.48 52.95 23.86
CA TRP A 4 -51.38 53.30 22.95
C TRP A 4 -51.87 54.23 21.85
N ASN A 5 -51.09 55.28 21.57
CA ASN A 5 -51.34 56.12 20.40
C ASN A 5 -50.74 55.47 19.13
N LYS A 6 -51.10 56.00 17.96
CA LYS A 6 -50.68 55.45 16.66
C LYS A 6 -49.16 55.39 16.48
N GLU A 7 -48.44 56.43 16.91
CA GLU A 7 -46.99 56.51 16.75
C GLU A 7 -46.25 55.51 17.66
N GLU A 8 -46.77 55.28 18.86
CA GLU A 8 -46.25 54.27 19.78
C GLU A 8 -46.47 52.86 19.25
N PHE A 9 -47.64 52.60 18.64
CA PHE A 9 -47.94 51.33 17.99
C PHE A 9 -47.04 51.09 16.77
N GLU A 10 -46.88 52.07 15.88
CA GLU A 10 -45.98 51.96 14.72
C GLU A 10 -44.52 51.73 15.13
N ARG A 11 -44.07 52.36 16.21
CA ARG A 11 -42.73 52.14 16.76
C ARG A 11 -42.57 50.73 17.31
N TYR A 12 -43.58 50.21 18.02
CA TYR A 12 -43.57 48.84 18.52
C TYR A 12 -43.48 47.83 17.37
N GLU A 13 -44.35 47.97 16.36
CA GLU A 13 -44.35 47.11 15.17
C GLU A 13 -43.01 47.18 14.42
N TYR A 14 -42.43 48.38 14.27
CA TYR A 14 -41.12 48.57 13.67
C TYR A 14 -40.03 47.77 14.42
N TRP A 15 -39.99 47.85 15.75
CA TRP A 15 -39.03 47.11 16.55
C TRP A 15 -39.27 45.60 16.51
N GLN A 16 -40.54 45.15 16.53
CA GLN A 16 -40.87 43.73 16.38
C GLN A 16 -40.39 43.16 15.05
N ILE A 17 -40.68 43.85 13.95
CA ILE A 17 -40.24 43.46 12.60
C ILE A 17 -38.71 43.41 12.54
N ARG A 18 -38.03 44.44 13.08
CA ARG A 18 -36.57 44.50 13.08
C ARG A 18 -35.94 43.34 13.86
N MET A 19 -36.47 43.02 15.04
CA MET A 19 -35.99 41.90 15.84
C MET A 19 -36.14 40.55 15.12
N GLN A 20 -37.23 40.34 14.38
CA GLN A 20 -37.41 39.10 13.61
C GLN A 20 -36.43 39.00 12.44
N ILE A 21 -36.15 40.12 11.75
CA ILE A 21 -35.15 40.17 10.68
C ILE A 21 -33.75 39.85 11.23
N ASP A 22 -33.36 40.51 12.32
CA ASP A 22 -32.04 40.31 12.92
C ASP A 22 -31.88 38.86 13.42
N LYS A 23 -32.93 38.28 14.01
CA LYS A 23 -32.93 36.87 14.42
C LYS A 23 -32.80 35.92 13.21
N GLY A 24 -33.57 36.16 12.15
CA GLY A 24 -33.51 35.35 10.93
C GLY A 24 -32.14 35.42 10.25
N ALA A 25 -31.50 36.61 10.25
CA ALA A 25 -30.15 36.78 9.71
C ALA A 25 -29.10 35.98 10.50
N ILE A 26 -29.19 35.97 11.84
CA ILE A 26 -28.28 35.20 12.71
C ILE A 26 -28.47 33.69 12.48
N GLU A 27 -29.71 33.22 12.41
CA GLU A 27 -30.02 31.81 12.18
C GLU A 27 -29.49 31.34 10.81
N THR A 28 -29.73 32.13 9.77
CA THR A 28 -29.22 31.86 8.42
C THR A 28 -27.70 31.80 8.40
N SER A 29 -27.02 32.76 9.04
CA SER A 29 -25.55 32.81 9.08
C SER A 29 -24.96 31.61 9.82
N PHE A 30 -25.62 31.13 10.88
CA PHE A 30 -25.19 29.95 11.62
C PHE A 30 -25.34 28.68 10.79
N ASP A 31 -26.46 28.53 10.08
CA ASP A 31 -26.71 27.38 9.22
C ASP A 31 -25.76 27.37 8.01
N GLU A 32 -25.51 28.52 7.40
CA GLU A 32 -24.53 28.68 6.31
C GLU A 32 -23.13 28.30 6.79
N GLY A 33 -22.67 28.84 7.93
CA GLY A 33 -21.36 28.49 8.48
C GLY A 33 -21.23 27.00 8.83
N LYS A 34 -22.31 26.37 9.28
CA LYS A 34 -22.33 24.92 9.54
C LYS A 34 -22.27 24.10 8.26
N ILE A 35 -22.97 24.53 7.20
CA ILE A 35 -22.95 23.86 5.90
C ILE A 35 -21.57 24.00 5.27
N GLU A 36 -21.01 25.21 5.26
CA GLU A 36 -19.70 25.52 4.71
C GLU A 36 -18.61 24.75 5.46
N GLY A 37 -18.57 24.85 6.80
CA GLY A 37 -17.57 24.12 7.60
C GLY A 37 -17.66 22.60 7.43
N LYS A 38 -18.87 22.04 7.26
CA LYS A 38 -19.03 20.61 6.97
C LYS A 38 -18.52 20.27 5.55
N ALA A 39 -18.83 21.10 4.56
CA ALA A 39 -18.38 20.89 3.19
C ALA A 39 -16.86 20.99 3.08
N GLU A 40 -16.25 22.02 3.67
CA GLU A 40 -14.80 22.19 3.71
C GLU A 40 -14.11 21.04 4.44
N GLY A 41 -14.62 20.63 5.61
CA GLY A 41 -14.05 19.52 6.37
C GLY A 41 -14.10 18.19 5.61
N LEU A 42 -15.17 17.94 4.83
CA LEU A 42 -15.25 16.76 3.97
C LEU A 42 -14.24 16.82 2.83
N ILE A 43 -14.17 17.94 2.10
CA ILE A 43 -13.25 18.12 0.97
C ILE A 43 -11.79 18.00 1.44
N GLU A 44 -11.44 18.66 2.54
CA GLU A 44 -10.08 18.62 3.08
C GLU A 44 -9.73 17.23 3.60
N GLY A 45 -10.67 16.57 4.31
CA GLY A 45 -10.51 15.22 4.81
C GLY A 45 -10.29 14.20 3.69
N GLU A 46 -11.13 14.23 2.65
CA GLU A 46 -11.00 13.37 1.47
C GLU A 46 -9.67 13.60 0.74
N ARG A 47 -9.31 14.86 0.50
CA ARG A 47 -8.05 15.22 -0.17
C ARG A 47 -6.83 14.72 0.60
N LYS A 48 -6.80 14.94 1.92
CA LYS A 48 -5.70 14.48 2.79
C LYS A 48 -5.64 12.96 2.82
N GLY A 49 -6.79 12.31 3.01
CA GLY A 49 -6.90 10.86 3.07
C GLY A 49 -6.41 10.18 1.79
N LEU A 50 -6.80 10.70 0.62
CA LEU A 50 -6.36 10.18 -0.67
C LEU A 50 -4.83 10.32 -0.85
N LEU A 51 -4.30 11.52 -0.62
CA LEU A 51 -2.87 11.81 -0.82
C LEU A 51 -1.98 10.98 0.13
N GLU A 52 -2.39 10.86 1.39
CA GLU A 52 -1.65 10.05 2.36
C GLU A 52 -1.75 8.55 2.04
N GLY A 53 -2.94 8.08 1.63
CA GLY A 53 -3.18 6.71 1.21
C GLY A 53 -2.35 6.31 0.00
N GLU A 54 -2.36 7.12 -1.05
CA GLU A 54 -1.57 6.90 -2.27
C GLU A 54 -0.08 6.86 -1.97
N ARG A 55 0.43 7.83 -1.19
CA ARG A 55 1.84 7.88 -0.82
C ARG A 55 2.29 6.63 -0.04
N LYS A 56 1.48 6.19 0.94
CA LYS A 56 1.77 4.98 1.71
C LYS A 56 1.72 3.73 0.82
N GLY A 57 0.69 3.62 -0.01
CA GLY A 57 0.51 2.50 -0.92
C GLY A 57 1.66 2.37 -1.92
N LEU A 58 2.12 3.48 -2.51
CA LEU A 58 3.26 3.48 -3.42
C LEU A 58 4.54 3.05 -2.72
N LEU A 59 4.87 3.65 -1.57
CA LEU A 59 6.10 3.32 -0.82
C LEU A 59 6.13 1.85 -0.37
N GLU A 60 5.00 1.34 0.12
CA GLU A 60 4.91 -0.06 0.54
C GLU A 60 4.99 -1.02 -0.67
N GLY A 61 4.33 -0.68 -1.77
CA GLY A 61 4.37 -1.43 -3.02
C GLY A 61 5.77 -1.51 -3.61
N GLU A 62 6.46 -0.37 -3.73
CA GLU A 62 7.84 -0.30 -4.21
C GLU A 62 8.79 -1.13 -3.34
N ARG A 63 8.69 -1.00 -2.02
CA ARG A 63 9.55 -1.75 -1.09
C ARG A 63 9.33 -3.27 -1.22
N LYS A 64 8.07 -3.71 -1.28
CA LYS A 64 7.74 -5.14 -1.46
C LYS A 64 8.23 -5.64 -2.81
N GLY A 65 7.96 -4.88 -3.88
CA GLY A 65 8.38 -5.23 -5.24
C GLY A 65 9.88 -5.34 -5.39
N LEU A 66 10.64 -4.43 -4.78
CA LEU A 66 12.11 -4.49 -4.77
C LEU A 66 12.62 -5.74 -4.06
N LEU A 67 12.15 -6.01 -2.83
CA LEU A 67 12.59 -7.16 -2.04
C LEU A 67 12.25 -8.49 -2.72
N GLU A 68 11.03 -8.60 -3.26
CA GLU A 68 10.62 -9.79 -4.01
C GLU A 68 11.42 -9.95 -5.31
N GLY A 69 11.66 -8.84 -6.02
CA GLY A 69 12.47 -8.82 -7.24
C GLY A 69 13.92 -9.23 -7.00
N GLU A 70 14.56 -8.69 -5.95
CA GLU A 70 15.91 -9.07 -5.53
C GLU A 70 16.01 -10.56 -5.17
N ARG A 71 15.04 -11.07 -4.39
CA ARG A 71 15.02 -12.49 -4.02
C ARG A 71 14.85 -13.40 -5.24
N LYS A 72 13.91 -13.08 -6.13
CA LYS A 72 13.70 -13.85 -7.38
C LYS A 72 14.93 -13.78 -8.29
N GLY A 73 15.55 -12.61 -8.40
CA GLY A 73 16.77 -12.41 -9.16
C GLY A 73 17.93 -13.24 -8.62
N LEU A 74 18.10 -13.28 -7.30
CA LEU A 74 19.14 -14.08 -6.65
C LEU A 74 18.93 -15.58 -6.87
N ILE A 75 17.70 -16.08 -6.68
CA ILE A 75 17.35 -17.49 -6.95
C ILE A 75 17.65 -17.85 -8.39
N LYS A 76 17.18 -17.03 -9.34
CA LYS A 76 17.41 -17.26 -10.78
C LYS A 76 18.91 -17.30 -11.10
N GLY A 77 19.67 -16.33 -10.60
CA GLY A 77 21.12 -16.28 -10.82
C GLY A 77 21.88 -17.46 -10.19
N LEU A 78 21.45 -17.94 -9.02
CA LEU A 78 22.01 -19.15 -8.41
C LEU A 78 21.74 -20.39 -9.25
N ILE A 79 20.50 -20.57 -9.73
CA ILE A 79 20.12 -21.70 -10.59
C ILE A 79 20.93 -21.68 -11.90
N GLU A 80 21.01 -20.53 -12.57
CA GLU A 80 21.80 -20.37 -13.81
C GLU A 80 23.28 -20.66 -13.56
N GLY A 81 23.85 -20.17 -12.45
CA GLY A 81 25.24 -20.47 -12.08
C GLY A 81 25.48 -21.95 -11.78
N ILE A 82 24.54 -22.61 -11.11
CA ILE A 82 24.58 -24.06 -10.85
C ILE A 82 24.52 -24.84 -12.17
N GLU A 83 23.63 -24.44 -13.09
CA GLU A 83 23.48 -25.06 -14.41
C GLU A 83 24.81 -25.06 -15.19
N VAL A 84 25.46 -23.90 -15.29
CA VAL A 84 26.75 -23.75 -15.96
C VAL A 84 27.80 -24.67 -15.33
N VAL A 85 27.87 -24.72 -13.99
CA VAL A 85 28.88 -25.57 -13.32
C VAL A 85 28.57 -27.06 -13.49
N LEU A 86 27.31 -27.45 -13.47
CA LEU A 86 26.89 -28.84 -13.70
C LEU A 86 27.23 -29.28 -15.13
N GLU A 87 26.93 -28.44 -16.11
CA GLU A 87 27.27 -28.68 -17.51
C GLU A 87 28.79 -28.80 -17.69
N VAL A 88 29.57 -27.88 -17.12
CA VAL A 88 31.04 -27.89 -17.24
C VAL A 88 31.68 -29.10 -16.53
N LYS A 89 31.22 -29.48 -15.33
CA LYS A 89 31.83 -30.57 -14.56
C LYS A 89 31.36 -31.96 -14.98
N TYR A 90 30.09 -32.09 -15.33
CA TYR A 90 29.43 -33.39 -15.45
C TYR A 90 28.72 -33.59 -16.80
N GLY A 91 28.71 -32.58 -17.68
CA GLY A 91 28.07 -32.64 -18.99
C GLY A 91 26.60 -32.99 -18.90
N ASP A 92 26.13 -33.85 -19.83
CA ASP A 92 24.73 -34.28 -19.93
C ASP A 92 24.18 -34.87 -18.62
N LYS A 93 25.02 -35.57 -17.85
CA LYS A 93 24.64 -36.17 -16.56
C LYS A 93 24.36 -35.11 -15.50
N GLY A 94 25.07 -33.97 -15.55
CA GLY A 94 24.84 -32.83 -14.68
C GLY A 94 23.54 -32.10 -15.02
N THR A 95 23.30 -31.84 -16.30
CA THR A 95 22.05 -31.20 -16.77
C THR A 95 20.80 -32.02 -16.43
N ALA A 96 20.90 -33.35 -16.36
CA ALA A 96 19.79 -34.20 -15.91
C ALA A 96 19.35 -33.92 -14.46
N LEU A 97 20.18 -33.26 -13.64
CA LEU A 97 19.83 -32.85 -12.28
C LEU A 97 19.06 -31.53 -12.21
N MET A 98 18.97 -30.76 -13.30
CA MET A 98 18.37 -29.43 -13.30
C MET A 98 16.89 -29.45 -12.90
N ASP A 99 16.16 -30.52 -13.21
CA ASP A 99 14.77 -30.68 -12.75
C ASP A 99 14.68 -30.75 -11.23
N GLY A 100 15.69 -31.28 -10.55
CA GLY A 100 15.79 -31.26 -9.10
C GLY A 100 16.22 -29.90 -8.56
N VAL A 101 17.24 -29.28 -9.16
CA VAL A 101 17.73 -27.96 -8.74
C VAL A 101 16.62 -26.89 -8.84
N ARG A 102 15.79 -26.94 -9.88
CA ARG A 102 14.66 -26.01 -10.07
C ARG A 102 13.52 -26.19 -9.06
N ARG A 103 13.48 -27.32 -8.33
CA ARG A 103 12.55 -27.53 -7.21
C ARG A 103 13.04 -26.90 -5.91
N LEU A 104 14.30 -26.45 -5.84
CA LEU A 104 14.81 -25.73 -4.68
C LEU A 104 14.29 -24.28 -4.73
N GLU A 105 13.29 -24.00 -3.89
CA GLU A 105 12.62 -22.69 -3.86
C GLU A 105 13.31 -21.67 -2.94
N THR A 106 14.24 -22.13 -2.08
CA THR A 106 14.93 -21.29 -1.11
C THR A 106 16.35 -20.95 -1.55
N VAL A 107 16.83 -19.79 -1.11
CA VAL A 107 18.21 -19.35 -1.39
C VAL A 107 19.19 -20.23 -0.62
N GLU A 108 18.79 -20.65 0.57
CA GLU A 108 19.54 -21.52 1.48
C GLU A 108 19.81 -22.89 0.84
N ASP A 109 18.78 -23.56 0.32
CA ASP A 109 18.94 -24.87 -0.33
C ASP A 109 19.83 -24.78 -1.58
N LEU A 110 19.69 -23.69 -2.36
CA LEU A 110 20.51 -23.45 -3.53
C LEU A 110 21.98 -23.19 -3.17
N ASP A 111 22.25 -22.45 -2.08
CA ASP A 111 23.61 -22.20 -1.61
C ASP A 111 24.26 -23.45 -1.01
N GLU A 112 23.49 -24.27 -0.29
CA GLU A 112 23.94 -25.59 0.17
C GLU A 112 24.29 -26.50 -1.01
N PHE A 113 23.40 -26.59 -1.99
CA PHE A 113 23.65 -27.36 -3.21
C PHE A 113 24.87 -26.84 -3.98
N LYS A 114 25.04 -25.52 -4.10
CA LYS A 114 26.25 -24.90 -4.68
C LYS A 114 27.50 -25.27 -3.89
N GLY A 115 27.41 -25.32 -2.57
CA GLY A 115 28.49 -25.76 -1.68
C GLY A 115 28.88 -27.22 -1.92
N LEU A 116 27.88 -28.10 -2.06
CA LEU A 116 28.08 -29.52 -2.42
C LEU A 116 28.70 -29.64 -3.80
N LEU A 117 28.19 -28.92 -4.80
CA LEU A 117 28.67 -28.93 -6.18
C LEU A 117 30.16 -28.55 -6.32
N LYS A 118 30.64 -27.66 -5.45
CA LYS A 118 32.07 -27.32 -5.39
C LYS A 118 32.94 -28.47 -4.89
N LYS A 119 32.46 -29.24 -3.91
CA LYS A 119 33.21 -30.30 -3.23
C LYS A 119 33.04 -31.68 -3.86
N SER A 120 31.87 -31.96 -4.43
CA SER A 120 31.50 -33.27 -4.96
C SER A 120 32.37 -33.63 -6.16
N THR A 121 32.73 -34.92 -6.23
CA THR A 121 33.39 -35.52 -7.39
C THR A 121 32.44 -36.42 -8.19
N SER A 122 31.24 -36.72 -7.67
CA SER A 122 30.24 -37.57 -8.32
C SER A 122 28.87 -36.91 -8.44
N VAL A 123 28.16 -37.24 -9.52
CA VAL A 123 26.77 -36.84 -9.78
C VAL A 123 25.80 -37.54 -8.81
N ASP A 124 26.13 -38.76 -8.36
CA ASP A 124 25.26 -39.55 -7.48
C ASP A 124 25.06 -38.89 -6.11
N GLU A 125 26.10 -38.24 -5.57
CA GLU A 125 26.03 -37.48 -4.32
C GLU A 125 25.07 -36.30 -4.43
N LEU A 126 25.11 -35.58 -5.56
CA LEU A 126 24.24 -34.45 -5.85
C LEU A 126 22.79 -34.90 -6.02
N TRP A 127 22.57 -36.00 -6.75
CA TRP A 127 21.25 -36.59 -6.90
C TRP A 127 20.66 -37.05 -5.56
N GLY A 128 21.50 -37.62 -4.69
CA GLY A 128 21.11 -38.03 -3.34
C GLY A 128 20.63 -36.87 -2.46
N TYR A 129 21.21 -35.68 -2.61
CA TYR A 129 20.73 -34.48 -1.91
C TYR A 129 19.38 -34.02 -2.47
N LEU A 130 19.25 -33.88 -3.80
CA LEU A 130 18.02 -33.43 -4.48
C LEU A 130 16.81 -34.36 -4.31
N LYS A 131 17.01 -35.58 -3.80
CA LYS A 131 15.93 -36.51 -3.47
C LYS A 131 15.44 -36.39 -2.02
N LYS A 132 16.24 -35.79 -1.14
CA LYS A 132 15.94 -35.61 0.28
C LYS A 132 15.21 -34.31 0.54
N THR A 133 15.58 -33.28 -0.21
CA THR A 133 14.96 -31.96 -0.23
C THR A 133 13.73 -31.98 -1.13
#